data_AF-A0A443ZPP4-F1
#
_entry.id   AF-A0A443ZPP4-F1
#
_cell.length_a   1.000
_cell.length_b   1.000
_cell.length_c   1.000
_cell.angle_alpha   90.00
_cell.angle_beta   90.00
_cell.angle_gamma   90.00
#
_symmetry.space_group_name_H-M   'P 1'
#
loop_
_entity.id
_entity.type
_entity.pdbx_description
1 polymer ?
#
loop_
_entity_poly.entity_id
_entity_poly.type
_entity_poly.pdbx_seq_one_letter_code
_entity_poly.pdbx_strand_id
1 'polypeptide(L)'
;MNLVMLADYGSVAFGAISAFCWLAAAIVKVDPPENLRGKPDGDYWDGIVVNGADLIKTLRAQARWNSAAAIAAAIGAILLIVSKTA
;
A
#
# COMPACT_ATOMS: atom_id res chain seq x y z
N MET A 1 22.49 23.30 -5.82
CA MET A 1 22.22 22.01 -5.16
C MET A 1 22.94 20.93 -5.97
N ASN A 2 23.81 20.12 -5.36
CA ASN A 2 24.54 19.07 -6.09
C ASN A 2 23.70 17.78 -6.16
N LEU A 3 24.09 16.85 -7.04
CA LEU A 3 23.36 15.60 -7.29
C LEU A 3 23.20 14.75 -6.04
N VAL A 4 24.21 14.74 -5.15
CA VAL A 4 24.20 14.01 -3.88
C VAL A 4 23.08 14.51 -2.96
N MET A 5 22.99 15.83 -2.73
CA MET A 5 21.91 16.41 -1.92
C MET A 5 20.53 16.15 -2.51
N LEU A 6 20.39 16.21 -3.84
CA LEU A 6 19.11 15.92 -4.50
C LEU A 6 18.69 14.45 -4.31
N ALA A 7 19.65 13.51 -4.44
CA ALA A 7 19.41 12.09 -4.21
C ALA A 7 19.05 11.80 -2.74
N ASP A 8 19.70 12.48 -1.79
CA ASP A 8 19.42 12.32 -0.36
C ASP A 8 17.99 12.78 -0.02
N TYR A 9 17.59 13.99 -0.42
CA TYR A 9 16.21 14.47 -0.23
C TYR A 9 15.18 13.62 -0.97
N GLY A 10 15.50 13.17 -2.18
CA GLY A 10 14.65 12.25 -2.93
C GLY A 10 14.45 10.92 -2.19
N SER A 11 15.50 10.35 -1.62
CA SER A 11 15.43 9.09 -0.86
C SER A 11 14.44 9.20 0.32
N VAL A 12 14.48 10.32 1.04
CA VAL A 12 13.56 10.61 2.15
C VAL A 12 12.12 10.75 1.66
N ALA A 13 11.90 11.50 0.58
CA ALA A 13 10.58 11.71 0.00
C ALA A 13 9.94 10.39 -0.45
N PHE A 14 10.67 9.55 -1.18
CA PHE A 14 10.19 8.24 -1.63
C PHE A 14 9.97 7.26 -0.46
N GLY A 15 10.80 7.33 0.59
CA GLY A 15 10.57 6.60 1.84
C GLY A 15 9.25 7.01 2.52
N ALA A 16 8.97 8.31 2.61
CA ALA A 16 7.73 8.82 3.18
C ALA A 16 6.49 8.40 2.36
N ILE A 17 6.57 8.46 1.02
CA ILE A 17 5.51 7.99 0.12
C ILE A 17 5.26 6.50 0.33
N SER A 18 6.32 5.70 0.41
CA SER A 18 6.20 4.26 0.67
C SER A 18 5.49 3.97 2.00
N ALA A 19 5.88 4.66 3.07
CA ALA A 19 5.25 4.53 4.38
C ALA A 19 3.77 4.90 4.36
N PHE A 20 3.40 6.00 3.67
CA PHE A 20 2.02 6.39 3.48
C PHE A 20 1.22 5.32 2.72
N CYS A 21 1.78 4.76 1.65
CA CYS A 21 1.13 3.71 0.88
C CYS A 21 0.91 2.43 1.70
N TRP A 22 1.85 2.04 2.57
CA TRP A 22 1.63 0.92 3.49
C TRP A 22 0.54 1.21 4.51
N LEU A 23 0.47 2.43 5.05
CA LEU A 23 -0.62 2.83 5.95
C LEU A 23 -1.98 2.76 5.23
N ALA A 24 -2.05 3.29 4.00
CA ALA A 24 -3.24 3.21 3.16
C ALA A 24 -3.65 1.75 2.88
N ALA A 25 -2.67 0.86 2.63
CA ALA A 25 -2.90 -0.57 2.47
C ALA A 25 -3.47 -1.20 3.75
N ALA A 26 -2.99 -0.80 4.93
CA ALA A 26 -3.45 -1.38 6.19
C ALA A 26 -4.91 -0.98 6.54
N ILE A 27 -5.33 0.23 6.14
CA ILE A 27 -6.66 0.76 6.49
C ILE A 27 -7.73 0.44 5.43
N VAL A 28 -7.35 0.24 4.17
CA VAL A 28 -8.34 0.08 3.09
C VAL A 28 -9.18 -1.18 3.32
N LYS A 29 -10.50 -1.00 3.22
CA LYS A 29 -11.51 -2.05 3.24
C LYS A 29 -12.52 -1.74 2.15
N VAL A 30 -13.03 -2.79 1.51
CA VAL A 30 -14.05 -2.67 0.47
C VAL A 30 -15.35 -3.27 1.00
N ASP A 31 -16.45 -2.53 0.82
CA ASP A 31 -17.76 -2.99 1.23
C ASP A 31 -18.11 -4.36 0.59
N PRO A 32 -18.79 -5.24 1.35
CA PRO A 32 -19.35 -6.46 0.81
C PRO A 32 -20.42 -6.14 -0.24
N PRO A 33 -20.70 -7.09 -1.15
CA PRO A 33 -21.86 -7.04 -2.03
C PRO A 33 -23.14 -6.68 -1.26
N GLU A 34 -24.09 -5.99 -1.89
CA GLU A 34 -25.30 -5.48 -1.21
C GLU A 34 -26.08 -6.60 -0.49
N ASN A 35 -26.15 -7.79 -1.09
CA ASN A 35 -26.82 -8.96 -0.51
C ASN A 35 -26.09 -9.59 0.69
N LEU A 36 -24.83 -9.18 0.95
CA LEU A 36 -24.01 -9.63 2.07
C LEU A 36 -23.75 -8.52 3.10
N ARG A 37 -24.23 -7.29 2.88
CA ARG A 37 -24.11 -6.20 3.84
C ARG A 37 -24.80 -6.55 5.16
N GLY A 38 -24.09 -6.34 6.27
CA GLY A 38 -24.59 -6.64 7.62
C GLY A 38 -24.66 -8.12 7.98
N LYS A 39 -24.25 -9.03 7.08
CA LYS A 39 -24.11 -10.44 7.42
C LYS A 39 -22.91 -10.67 8.36
N PRO A 40 -22.97 -11.70 9.22
CA PRO A 40 -21.83 -12.07 10.05
C PRO A 40 -20.65 -12.52 9.18
N ASP A 41 -19.47 -12.58 9.80
CA ASP A 41 -18.29 -13.10 9.13
C ASP A 41 -18.49 -14.56 8.70
N GLY A 42 -18.10 -14.86 7.47
CA GLY A 42 -18.34 -16.18 6.87
C GLY A 42 -18.06 -16.23 5.38
N ASP A 43 -18.06 -17.46 4.86
CA ASP A 43 -17.97 -17.75 3.44
C ASP A 43 -19.37 -17.92 2.86
N TYR A 44 -19.71 -17.10 1.86
CA TYR A 44 -20.97 -17.14 1.14
C TYR A 44 -20.72 -17.41 -0.34
N TRP A 45 -21.72 -17.95 -1.01
CA TRP A 45 -21.66 -18.22 -2.45
C TRP A 45 -21.19 -17.00 -3.28
N ASP A 46 -21.64 -15.80 -2.90
CA ASP A 46 -21.31 -14.55 -3.60
C ASP A 46 -20.08 -13.80 -3.04
N GLY A 47 -19.41 -14.34 -2.01
CA GLY A 47 -18.20 -13.73 -1.44
C GLY A 47 -17.95 -14.07 0.03
N ILE A 48 -16.75 -13.70 0.49
CA ILE A 48 -16.32 -13.92 1.88
C ILE A 48 -16.39 -12.60 2.63
N VAL A 49 -17.15 -12.57 3.73
CA VAL A 49 -17.26 -11.41 4.62
C VAL A 49 -16.33 -11.59 5.80
N VAL A 50 -15.48 -10.61 6.05
CA VAL A 50 -14.58 -10.57 7.23
C VAL A 50 -14.56 -9.16 7.80
N ASN A 51 -14.85 -9.03 9.09
CA ASN A 51 -14.98 -7.74 9.79
C ASN A 51 -15.86 -6.74 9.03
N GLY A 52 -16.98 -7.22 8.47
CA GLY A 52 -17.93 -6.41 7.70
C GLY A 52 -17.44 -5.93 6.33
N ALA A 53 -16.34 -6.46 5.80
CA ALA A 53 -15.79 -6.13 4.47
C ALA A 53 -15.74 -7.36 3.55
N ASP A 54 -15.71 -7.12 2.23
CA ASP A 54 -15.41 -8.14 1.22
C ASP A 54 -13.92 -8.51 1.29
N LEU A 55 -13.60 -9.74 1.67
CA LEU A 55 -12.22 -10.17 1.84
C LEU A 55 -11.43 -10.06 0.53
N ILE A 56 -11.95 -10.60 -0.58
CA ILE A 56 -11.21 -10.71 -1.83
C ILE A 56 -10.98 -9.33 -2.46
N LYS A 57 -12.01 -8.47 -2.48
CA LYS A 57 -11.87 -7.11 -3.00
C LYS A 57 -11.00 -6.25 -2.10
N THR A 58 -11.09 -6.43 -0.79
CA THR A 58 -10.19 -5.77 0.16
C THR A 58 -8.74 -6.17 -0.09
N LEU A 59 -8.42 -7.47 -0.15
CA LEU A 59 -7.07 -7.95 -0.44
C LEU A 59 -6.53 -7.42 -1.78
N ARG A 60 -7.37 -7.33 -2.82
CA ARG A 60 -6.98 -6.70 -4.10
C ARG A 60 -6.67 -5.21 -3.95
N ALA A 61 -7.47 -4.47 -3.18
CA ALA A 61 -7.22 -3.05 -2.91
C ALA A 61 -5.93 -2.86 -2.09
N GLN A 62 -5.73 -3.67 -1.05
CA GLN A 62 -4.50 -3.69 -0.25
C GLN A 62 -3.28 -4.02 -1.11
N ALA A 63 -3.38 -5.00 -2.02
CA ALA A 63 -2.31 -5.35 -2.94
C ALA A 63 -1.89 -4.19 -3.85
N ARG A 64 -2.83 -3.38 -4.35
CA ARG A 64 -2.51 -2.20 -5.17
C ARG A 64 -1.69 -1.18 -4.38
N TRP A 65 -2.08 -0.91 -3.14
CA TRP A 65 -1.33 0.00 -2.25
C TRP A 65 0.03 -0.57 -1.86
N ASN A 66 0.12 -1.87 -1.56
CA ASN A 66 1.37 -2.55 -1.28
C ASN A 66 2.35 -2.51 -2.46
N SER A 67 1.87 -2.71 -3.69
CA SER A 67 2.70 -2.59 -4.88
C SER A 67 3.24 -1.17 -5.06
N ALA A 68 2.40 -0.15 -4.86
CA ALA A 68 2.84 1.25 -4.90
C ALA A 68 3.88 1.56 -3.82
N ALA A 69 3.67 1.06 -2.60
CA ALA A 69 4.62 1.20 -1.49
C ALA A 69 5.98 0.57 -1.81
N ALA A 70 5.98 -0.64 -2.37
CA ALA A 70 7.20 -1.36 -2.73
C ALA A 70 7.98 -0.65 -3.86
N ILE A 71 7.28 -0.14 -4.88
CA ILE A 71 7.92 0.63 -5.96
C ILE A 71 8.55 1.91 -5.40
N ALA A 72 7.83 2.65 -4.56
CA ALA A 72 8.36 3.85 -3.92
C ALA A 72 9.58 3.55 -3.04
N ALA A 73 9.52 2.48 -2.23
CA ALA A 73 10.65 2.04 -1.42
C ALA A 73 11.87 1.68 -2.27
N ALA A 74 11.68 0.97 -3.38
CA ALA A 74 12.77 0.59 -4.27
C ALA A 74 13.45 1.82 -4.90
N ILE A 75 12.68 2.82 -5.34
CA ILE A 75 13.23 4.08 -5.84
C ILE A 75 13.99 4.81 -4.73
N GLY A 76 13.40 4.91 -3.53
CA GLY A 76 14.05 5.52 -2.38
C GLY A 76 15.39 4.86 -2.03
N ALA A 77 15.45 3.53 -2.07
CA ALA A 77 16.66 2.75 -1.83
C ALA A 77 17.74 3.03 -2.89
N ILE A 78 17.37 3.10 -4.17
CA ILE A 78 18.30 3.45 -5.26
C ILE A 78 18.89 4.85 -5.04
N LEU A 79 18.04 5.84 -4.72
CA LEU A 79 18.48 7.21 -4.45
C LEU A 79 19.39 7.30 -3.22
N LEU A 80 19.08 6.53 -2.17
CA LEU A 80 19.93 6.44 -0.98
C LEU A 80 21.30 5.85 -1.33
N ILE A 81 21.36 4.77 -2.12
CA ILE A 81 22.64 4.19 -2.55
C ILE A 81 23.45 5.24 -3.32
N VAL A 82 22.84 5.91 -4.30
CA VAL A 82 23.49 6.96 -5.09
C VAL A 82 24.01 8.09 -4.19
N SER A 83 23.25 8.54 -3.18
CA SER A 83 23.70 9.60 -2.28
C SER A 83 24.85 9.20 -1.36
N LYS A 84 25.11 7.90 -1.17
CA LYS A 84 26.22 7.39 -0.35
C LYS A 84 27.44 6.97 -1.16
N THR A 85 27.30 6.73 -2.47
CA THR A 85 28.39 6.25 -3.32
C THR A 85 28.91 7.27 -4.33
N ALA A 86 28.20 8.39 -4.54
CA ALA A 86 28.60 9.49 -5.42
C ALA A 86 29.28 10.63 -4.64
#